data_AF-A0A0K1ENV3-F1
#
_entry.id   AF-A0A0K1ENV3-F1
#
_cell.length_a   1.000
_cell.length_b   1.000
_cell.length_c   1.000
_cell.angle_alpha   90.00
_cell.angle_beta   90.00
_cell.angle_gamma   90.00
#
_symmetry.space_group_name_H-M   'P 1'
#
loop_
_entity.id
_entity.type
_entity.pdbx_description
1 polymer ?
#
loop_
_entity_poly.entity_id
_entity_poly.type
_entity_poly.pdbx_seq_one_letter_code
_entity_poly.pdbx_strand_id
1 'polypeptide(L)'
;MRAGPPEVLEATPGVPYVKVPLRWDLPGGDEIRITPEKSSATFSLRLDGTEVRFEIAYAREPESRLLCATEPEGPGVPRTHFGCWTPPEAPRPLRFWMAPGVDCPPRHVDATKTLTTPMCWNGELDVEDQTLWLRHAIVDSLRAPVGYVSWLGRDGQLLLAADIVREMQIEVFDPMRQPLANPSLRRQLVLLTVALHWWEHTTQD
;
A
#
# COMPACT_ATOMS: atom_id res chain seq x y z
N MET A 1 7.66 13.63 -19.01
CA MET A 1 6.22 13.70 -18.69
C MET A 1 6.09 14.57 -17.45
N ARG A 2 5.36 15.68 -17.49
CA ARG A 2 5.11 16.47 -16.27
C ARG A 2 3.74 16.06 -15.76
N ALA A 3 3.68 15.44 -14.58
CA ALA A 3 2.45 15.23 -13.82
C ALA A 3 1.91 16.59 -13.34
N GLY A 4 0.65 16.67 -12.90
CA GLY A 4 0.20 17.81 -12.08
C GLY A 4 0.99 17.87 -10.77
N PRO A 5 0.86 18.94 -9.97
CA PRO A 5 1.44 18.93 -8.62
C PRO A 5 0.89 17.73 -7.83
N PRO A 6 1.74 17.03 -7.03
CA PRO A 6 1.29 15.88 -6.26
C PRO A 6 0.23 16.27 -5.22
N GLU A 7 -0.65 15.32 -4.92
CA GLU A 7 -1.43 15.32 -3.68
C GLU A 7 -0.53 14.79 -2.56
N VAL A 8 -0.32 15.59 -1.51
CA VAL A 8 0.53 15.21 -0.37
C VAL A 8 -0.36 14.69 0.75
N LEU A 9 -0.08 13.48 1.21
CA LEU A 9 -0.72 12.85 2.37
C LEU A 9 0.27 12.90 3.54
N GLU A 10 -0.09 13.59 4.62
CA GLU A 10 0.81 13.79 5.76
C GLU A 10 0.46 12.80 6.88
N ALA A 11 1.42 11.95 7.23
CA ALA A 11 1.27 11.02 8.33
C ALA A 11 1.31 11.78 9.66
N THR A 12 0.33 11.55 10.53
CA THR A 12 0.40 12.03 11.91
C THR A 12 1.10 10.97 12.75
N PRO A 13 2.19 11.31 13.48
CA PRO A 13 2.83 10.38 14.39
C PRO A 13 1.80 9.82 15.38
N GLY A 14 1.94 8.54 15.72
CA GLY A 14 1.27 8.03 16.92
C GLY A 14 1.74 8.78 18.16
N VAL A 15 1.02 8.64 19.27
CA VAL A 15 1.51 9.06 20.61
C VAL A 15 3.01 8.75 20.77
N PRO A 16 3.77 9.51 21.58
CA PRO A 16 5.25 9.56 21.58
C PRO A 16 6.03 8.22 21.69
N TYR A 17 5.35 7.10 21.90
CA TYR A 17 5.91 5.76 22.00
C TYR A 17 5.65 4.87 20.77
N VAL A 18 4.83 5.30 19.81
CA VAL A 18 4.51 4.55 18.59
C VAL A 18 5.19 5.23 17.42
N LYS A 19 6.25 4.61 16.89
CA LYS A 19 6.98 5.11 15.71
C LYS A 19 6.19 4.99 14.41
N VAL A 20 5.23 4.05 14.34
CA VAL A 20 4.48 3.75 13.13
C VAL A 20 3.22 4.64 13.05
N PRO A 21 3.00 5.40 11.97
CA PRO A 21 1.82 6.25 11.83
C PRO A 21 0.53 5.43 11.81
N LEU A 22 -0.55 5.95 12.40
CA LEU A 22 -1.88 5.34 12.34
C LEU A 22 -2.90 6.19 11.56
N ARG A 23 -2.46 7.34 11.04
CA ARG A 23 -3.32 8.34 10.43
C ARG A 23 -2.58 9.15 9.37
N TRP A 24 -3.26 9.47 8.29
CA TRP A 24 -2.82 10.39 7.25
C TRP A 24 -3.87 11.46 7.01
N ASP A 25 -3.47 12.72 7.08
CA ASP A 25 -4.31 13.88 6.78
C ASP A 25 -4.36 14.11 5.26
N LEU A 26 -5.56 14.34 4.70
CA LEU A 26 -5.77 14.60 3.28
C LEU A 26 -6.01 16.08 2.99
N PRO A 27 -5.60 16.57 1.80
CA PRO A 27 -6.03 17.86 1.30
C PRO A 27 -7.56 17.93 1.22
N GLY A 28 -8.17 18.88 1.93
CA GLY A 28 -9.63 19.01 2.04
C GLY A 28 -10.24 18.51 3.37
N GLY A 29 -9.42 18.04 4.30
CA GLY A 29 -9.82 17.79 5.69
C GLY A 29 -10.57 16.47 5.92
N ASP A 30 -10.40 15.49 5.03
CA ASP A 30 -10.64 14.08 5.33
C ASP A 30 -9.33 13.46 5.87
N GLU A 31 -9.40 12.23 6.37
CA GLU A 31 -8.22 11.49 6.85
C GLU A 31 -8.35 10.00 6.56
N ILE A 32 -7.23 9.32 6.39
CA ILE A 32 -7.16 7.85 6.31
C ILE A 32 -6.66 7.32 7.65
N ARG A 33 -7.29 6.27 8.17
CA ARG A 33 -6.99 5.66 9.47
C ARG A 33 -6.59 4.20 9.32
N ILE A 34 -5.62 3.77 10.12
CA ILE A 34 -5.25 2.37 10.35
C ILE A 34 -5.79 1.93 11.70
N THR A 35 -6.48 0.79 11.73
CA THR A 35 -6.96 0.15 12.95
C THR A 35 -6.38 -1.26 13.05
N PRO A 36 -5.30 -1.47 13.83
CA PRO A 36 -4.75 -2.80 14.07
C PRO A 36 -5.74 -3.70 14.83
N GLU A 37 -5.75 -4.99 14.52
CA GLU A 37 -6.53 -5.97 15.28
C GLU A 37 -5.97 -6.10 16.71
N LYS A 38 -6.85 -6.19 17.74
CA LYS A 38 -6.46 -6.14 19.16
C LYS A 38 -5.46 -7.22 19.59
N SER A 39 -5.40 -8.35 18.90
CA SER A 39 -4.43 -9.44 19.15
C SER A 39 -3.01 -9.14 18.64
N SER A 40 -2.87 -8.20 17.70
CA SER A 40 -1.58 -7.77 17.12
C SER A 40 -0.87 -6.70 17.97
N ALA A 41 -1.57 -6.13 18.96
CA ALA A 41 -1.16 -4.94 19.71
C ALA A 41 -0.41 -5.24 21.02
N THR A 42 0.41 -6.30 21.07
CA THR A 42 1.41 -6.39 22.14
C THR A 42 2.61 -5.57 21.68
N PHE A 43 2.74 -4.37 22.24
CA PHE A 43 3.64 -3.26 21.86
C PHE A 43 5.15 -3.54 22.01
N SER A 44 5.62 -4.59 21.36
CA SER A 44 7.02 -4.81 21.01
C SER A 44 7.06 -5.29 19.57
N LEU A 45 7.05 -4.36 18.61
CA LEU A 45 7.16 -4.63 17.19
C LEU A 45 8.61 -5.09 16.87
N ARG A 46 8.93 -6.31 17.29
CA ARG A 46 9.72 -7.20 16.43
C ARG A 46 8.71 -8.00 15.65
N LEU A 47 8.67 -7.82 14.33
CA LEU A 47 7.95 -8.72 13.43
C LEU A 47 8.72 -10.03 13.31
N ASP A 48 8.88 -10.76 14.42
CA ASP A 48 9.36 -12.14 14.37
C ASP A 48 8.16 -13.03 13.97
N GLY A 49 7.88 -13.08 12.66
CA GLY A 49 7.02 -14.11 12.02
C GLY A 49 5.57 -14.17 12.50
N THR A 50 4.97 -13.07 12.95
CA THR A 50 3.56 -13.03 13.38
C THR A 50 2.72 -12.24 12.37
N GLU A 51 1.64 -12.85 11.88
CA GLU A 51 0.66 -12.20 11.02
C GLU A 51 0.07 -10.97 11.73
N VAL A 52 0.30 -9.77 11.18
CA VAL A 52 -0.29 -8.53 11.65
C VAL A 52 -1.49 -8.22 10.79
N ARG A 53 -2.66 -8.07 11.41
CA ARG A 53 -3.91 -7.71 10.73
C ARG A 53 -4.33 -6.30 11.09
N PHE A 54 -4.83 -5.57 10.11
CA PHE A 54 -5.31 -4.22 10.31
C PHE A 54 -6.37 -3.84 9.28
N GLU A 55 -7.22 -2.91 9.67
CA GLU A 55 -8.16 -2.26 8.77
C GLU A 55 -7.61 -0.91 8.32
N ILE A 56 -7.87 -0.54 7.08
CA ILE A 56 -7.59 0.80 6.55
C ILE A 56 -8.83 1.39 5.90
N ALA A 57 -9.16 2.64 6.24
CA ALA A 57 -10.34 3.31 5.70
C ALA A 57 -10.19 4.84 5.70
N TYR A 58 -11.00 5.51 4.85
CA TYR A 58 -11.27 6.93 5.00
C TYR A 58 -12.18 7.17 6.21
N ALA A 59 -11.89 8.18 7.03
CA ALA A 59 -12.67 8.49 8.22
C ALA A 59 -14.12 8.88 7.88
N ARG A 60 -14.33 9.57 6.76
CA ARG A 60 -15.68 9.95 6.29
C ARG A 60 -16.43 8.81 5.59
N GLU A 61 -15.77 7.70 5.27
CA GLU A 61 -16.37 6.58 4.55
C GLU A 61 -15.82 5.22 5.05
N PRO A 62 -16.10 4.85 6.31
CA PRO A 62 -15.53 3.66 6.94
C PRO A 62 -16.05 2.33 6.35
N GLU A 63 -17.13 2.38 5.57
CA GLU A 63 -17.67 1.19 4.89
C GLU A 63 -16.83 0.78 3.67
N SER A 64 -16.07 1.70 3.09
CA SER A 64 -15.15 1.44 1.98
C SER A 64 -13.76 0.99 2.48
N ARG A 65 -13.73 0.23 3.58
CA ARG A 65 -12.50 -0.24 4.23
C ARG A 65 -11.87 -1.44 3.52
N LEU A 66 -10.56 -1.55 3.67
CA LEU A 66 -9.79 -2.74 3.32
C LEU A 66 -9.28 -3.41 4.59
N LEU A 67 -9.29 -4.74 4.58
CA LEU A 67 -8.63 -5.59 5.55
C LEU A 67 -7.27 -5.96 4.97
N CYS A 68 -6.20 -5.73 5.71
CA CYS A 68 -4.84 -6.02 5.28
C CYS A 68 -4.14 -6.91 6.30
N ALA A 69 -3.20 -7.71 5.80
CA ALA A 69 -2.41 -8.60 6.62
C ALA A 69 -0.97 -8.76 6.12
N THR A 70 -0.02 -8.90 7.04
CA THR A 70 1.35 -9.32 6.75
C THR A 70 1.46 -10.84 6.80
N GLU A 71 2.05 -11.44 5.78
CA GLU A 71 2.21 -12.92 5.67
C GLU A 71 0.89 -13.69 5.88
N PRO A 72 -0.22 -13.33 5.20
CA PRO A 72 -1.49 -14.01 5.38
C PRO A 72 -1.41 -15.47 4.90
N GLU A 73 -2.08 -16.35 5.64
CA GLU A 73 -2.22 -17.76 5.29
C GLU A 73 -3.69 -18.17 5.18
N GLY A 74 -3.99 -19.13 4.30
CA GLY A 74 -5.31 -19.73 4.21
C GLY A 74 -5.68 -20.25 2.82
N PRO A 75 -6.84 -20.92 2.69
CA PRO A 75 -7.31 -21.41 1.40
C PRO A 75 -7.49 -20.26 0.40
N GLY A 76 -6.86 -20.39 -0.77
CA GLY A 76 -6.94 -19.39 -1.84
C GLY A 76 -6.07 -18.14 -1.64
N VAL A 77 -5.28 -18.08 -0.55
CA VAL A 77 -4.26 -17.04 -0.36
C VAL A 77 -2.98 -17.51 -1.07
N PRO A 78 -2.43 -16.75 -2.03
CA PRO A 78 -1.15 -17.09 -2.65
C PRO A 78 -0.03 -16.93 -1.62
N ARG A 79 1.13 -17.58 -1.86
CA ARG A 79 2.34 -17.25 -1.10
C ARG A 79 2.69 -15.78 -1.32
N THR A 80 2.69 -14.99 -0.25
CA THR A 80 2.84 -13.54 -0.25
C THR A 80 3.24 -13.03 1.14
N HIS A 81 3.92 -11.89 1.20
CA HIS A 81 4.25 -11.22 2.47
C HIS A 81 3.25 -10.14 2.86
N PHE A 82 2.36 -9.76 1.95
CA PHE A 82 1.40 -8.70 2.20
C PHE A 82 0.20 -8.83 1.28
N GLY A 83 -0.99 -8.68 1.86
CA GLY A 83 -2.22 -8.66 1.10
C GLY A 83 -3.24 -7.72 1.71
N CYS A 84 -4.13 -7.22 0.85
CA CYS A 84 -5.29 -6.44 1.26
C CYS A 84 -6.53 -6.91 0.48
N TRP A 85 -7.67 -6.95 1.13
CA TRP A 85 -8.93 -7.33 0.50
C TRP A 85 -10.10 -6.61 1.15
N THR A 86 -11.20 -6.46 0.41
CA THR A 86 -12.45 -5.96 0.99
C THR A 86 -13.12 -7.03 1.86
N PRO A 87 -13.88 -6.64 2.90
CA PRO A 87 -14.74 -7.56 3.62
C PRO A 87 -15.67 -8.36 2.69
N PRO A 88 -16.05 -9.61 3.05
CA PRO A 88 -16.91 -10.46 2.22
C PRO A 88 -18.26 -9.83 1.83
N GLU A 89 -18.79 -8.94 2.67
CA GLU A 89 -20.05 -8.22 2.47
C GLU A 89 -19.93 -6.98 1.57
N ALA A 90 -18.72 -6.62 1.15
CA ALA A 90 -18.50 -5.41 0.36
C ALA A 90 -19.16 -5.53 -1.03
N PRO A 91 -19.84 -4.47 -1.51
CA PRO A 91 -20.53 -4.50 -2.80
C PRO A 91 -19.58 -4.62 -3.99
N ARG A 92 -18.29 -4.29 -3.79
CA ARG A 92 -17.26 -4.31 -4.83
C ARG A 92 -16.06 -5.09 -4.28
N PRO A 93 -15.94 -6.38 -4.59
CA PRO A 93 -14.84 -7.18 -4.09
C PRO A 93 -13.53 -6.69 -4.69
N LEU A 94 -12.51 -6.62 -3.83
CA LEU A 94 -11.13 -6.33 -4.21
C LEU A 94 -10.21 -7.30 -3.48
N ARG A 95 -9.17 -7.77 -4.17
CA ARG A 95 -8.08 -8.56 -3.60
C ARG A 95 -6.75 -8.10 -4.19
N PHE A 96 -5.81 -7.78 -3.31
CA PHE A 96 -4.47 -7.37 -3.64
C PHE A 96 -3.48 -8.30 -2.97
N TRP A 97 -2.50 -8.78 -3.74
CA TRP A 97 -1.42 -9.63 -3.25
C TRP A 97 -0.07 -9.12 -3.71
N MET A 98 0.88 -9.07 -2.78
CA MET A 98 2.26 -8.70 -3.04
C MET A 98 3.06 -9.92 -3.52
N ALA A 99 3.80 -9.78 -4.60
CA ALA A 99 4.66 -10.82 -5.19
C ALA A 99 3.98 -12.22 -5.25
N PRO A 100 2.73 -12.34 -5.74
CA PRO A 100 1.96 -13.56 -5.60
C PRO A 100 2.68 -14.75 -6.25
N GLY A 101 2.89 -15.81 -5.46
CA GLY A 101 3.53 -17.05 -5.92
C GLY A 101 5.04 -16.97 -6.07
N VAL A 102 5.67 -15.85 -5.71
CA VAL A 102 7.12 -15.66 -5.67
C VAL A 102 7.59 -15.75 -4.22
N ASP A 103 8.67 -16.49 -3.98
CA ASP A 103 9.28 -16.60 -2.66
C ASP A 103 10.25 -15.44 -2.43
N CYS A 104 9.90 -14.54 -1.50
CA CYS A 104 10.61 -13.30 -1.24
C CYS A 104 11.07 -13.24 0.23
N PRO A 105 12.35 -13.51 0.55
CA PRO A 105 12.83 -13.43 1.92
C PRO A 105 12.40 -12.12 2.61
N PRO A 106 12.06 -12.09 3.91
CA PRO A 106 11.61 -10.85 4.59
C PRO A 106 12.57 -9.67 4.42
N ARG A 107 13.88 -9.93 4.32
CA ARG A 107 14.88 -8.92 4.01
C ARG A 107 14.74 -8.28 2.62
N HIS A 108 13.93 -8.78 1.69
CA HIS A 108 13.81 -8.31 0.30
C HIS A 108 12.55 -7.46 0.07
N VAL A 109 11.72 -7.28 1.11
CA VAL A 109 10.56 -6.39 1.15
C VAL A 109 10.83 -5.13 1.98
N ASP A 110 12.11 -4.77 2.13
CA ASP A 110 12.60 -3.55 2.77
C ASP A 110 12.85 -2.49 1.69
N ALA A 111 12.32 -1.27 1.88
CA ALA A 111 12.40 -0.13 0.98
C ALA A 111 13.84 0.17 0.48
N THR A 112 14.83 -0.03 1.35
CA THR A 112 16.24 0.22 1.02
C THR A 112 16.83 -0.85 0.09
N LYS A 113 16.25 -2.05 0.10
CA LYS A 113 16.67 -3.20 -0.71
C LYS A 113 15.82 -3.40 -1.96
N THR A 114 14.81 -2.56 -2.19
CA THR A 114 13.95 -2.60 -3.37
C THR A 114 14.72 -2.56 -4.70
N LEU A 115 15.91 -1.95 -4.72
CA LEU A 115 16.80 -1.93 -5.88
C LEU A 115 17.42 -3.30 -6.22
N THR A 116 17.46 -4.23 -5.26
CA THR A 116 18.13 -5.53 -5.44
C THR A 116 17.18 -6.66 -5.83
N THR A 117 15.89 -6.55 -5.51
CA THR A 117 14.87 -7.56 -5.79
C THR A 117 13.52 -6.94 -6.19
N PRO A 118 13.46 -6.18 -7.30
CA PRO A 118 12.27 -5.44 -7.71
C PRO A 118 11.03 -6.33 -7.95
N MET A 119 11.22 -7.61 -8.25
CA MET A 119 10.11 -8.56 -8.39
C MET A 119 9.35 -8.83 -7.09
N CYS A 120 10.01 -8.71 -5.93
CA CYS A 120 9.37 -8.80 -4.62
C CYS A 120 8.52 -7.58 -4.30
N TRP A 121 8.68 -6.52 -5.10
CA TRP A 121 7.97 -5.26 -5.01
C TRP A 121 6.88 -5.08 -6.08
N ASN A 122 6.58 -6.14 -6.81
CA ASN A 122 5.44 -6.19 -7.73
C ASN A 122 4.22 -6.78 -7.03
N GLY A 123 3.03 -6.41 -7.47
CA GLY A 123 1.78 -6.98 -6.95
C GLY A 123 0.71 -7.09 -8.02
N GLU A 124 -0.34 -7.82 -7.66
CA GLU A 124 -1.53 -8.05 -8.48
C GLU A 124 -2.76 -7.65 -7.70
N LEU A 125 -3.63 -6.88 -8.35
CA LEU A 125 -4.85 -6.34 -7.78
C LEU A 125 -6.03 -6.77 -8.66
N ASP A 126 -6.87 -7.64 -8.14
CA ASP A 126 -8.17 -7.95 -8.72
C ASP A 126 -9.22 -7.03 -8.12
N VAL A 127 -9.92 -6.28 -8.96
CA VAL A 127 -10.97 -5.34 -8.56
C VAL A 127 -12.08 -5.33 -9.59
N GLU A 128 -13.33 -5.56 -9.15
CA GLU A 128 -14.47 -5.71 -10.06
C GLU A 128 -14.16 -6.78 -11.14
N ASP A 129 -14.20 -6.44 -12.43
CA ASP A 129 -13.93 -7.33 -13.56
C ASP A 129 -12.54 -7.10 -14.21
N GLN A 130 -11.60 -6.47 -13.48
CA GLN A 130 -10.27 -6.13 -14.00
C GLN A 130 -9.15 -6.54 -13.04
N THR A 131 -8.03 -6.93 -13.64
CA THR A 131 -6.74 -7.10 -12.95
C THR A 131 -5.84 -5.92 -13.26
N LEU A 132 -5.29 -5.34 -12.21
CA LEU A 132 -4.33 -4.24 -12.21
C LEU A 132 -3.00 -4.73 -11.62
N TRP A 133 -1.93 -4.00 -11.89
CA TRP A 133 -0.61 -4.36 -11.40
C TRP A 133 -0.01 -3.23 -10.59
N LEU A 134 0.54 -3.61 -9.44
CA LEU A 134 1.51 -2.79 -8.74
C LEU A 134 2.88 -3.06 -9.35
N ARG A 135 3.59 -1.98 -9.71
CA ARG A 135 4.99 -2.01 -10.10
C ARG A 135 5.75 -1.00 -9.28
N HIS A 136 6.92 -1.40 -8.82
CA HIS A 136 7.85 -0.47 -8.22
C HIS A 136 8.72 0.16 -9.31
N ALA A 137 9.02 1.44 -9.18
CA ALA A 137 9.88 2.13 -10.11
C ALA A 137 11.32 1.64 -9.96
N ILE A 138 11.97 1.47 -11.10
CA ILE A 138 13.36 1.05 -11.21
C ILE A 138 14.11 2.22 -11.83
N VAL A 139 15.12 2.73 -11.14
CA VAL A 139 16.10 3.67 -11.72
C VAL A 139 17.47 3.03 -11.57
N ASP A 140 17.88 2.31 -12.60
CA ASP A 140 19.14 1.57 -12.64
C ASP A 140 20.38 2.46 -12.39
N SER A 141 20.28 3.75 -12.70
CA SER A 141 21.41 4.68 -12.67
C SER A 141 21.69 5.35 -11.33
N LEU A 142 20.71 5.43 -10.42
CA LEU A 142 20.80 6.35 -9.27
C LEU A 142 21.33 5.74 -7.98
N ARG A 143 21.38 4.40 -7.85
CA ARG A 143 21.78 3.69 -6.61
C ARG A 143 21.17 4.29 -5.33
N ALA A 144 19.99 4.91 -5.44
CA ALA A 144 19.22 5.54 -4.37
C ALA A 144 17.81 4.92 -4.41
N PRO A 145 17.15 4.73 -3.25
CA PRO A 145 15.82 4.13 -3.21
C PRO A 145 14.90 4.96 -4.10
N VAL A 146 14.34 4.31 -5.11
CA VAL A 146 13.35 4.94 -5.98
C VAL A 146 12.03 4.71 -5.29
N GLY A 147 11.59 5.57 -4.39
CA GLY A 147 10.41 5.30 -3.57
C GLY A 147 9.07 5.26 -4.28
N TYR A 148 9.05 5.15 -5.60
CA TYR A 148 7.85 5.24 -6.38
C TYR A 148 7.23 3.86 -6.60
N VAL A 149 5.96 3.74 -6.23
CA VAL A 149 5.08 2.68 -6.73
C VAL A 149 4.17 3.22 -7.82
N SER A 150 3.76 2.34 -8.74
CA SER A 150 2.88 2.65 -9.86
C SER A 150 1.80 1.58 -9.97
N TRP A 151 0.55 2.01 -9.95
CA TRP A 151 -0.61 1.20 -10.27
C TRP A 151 -0.89 1.30 -11.76
N LEU A 152 -0.85 0.17 -12.44
CA LEU A 152 -0.99 0.05 -13.88
C LEU A 152 -2.23 -0.78 -14.21
N GLY A 153 -2.95 -0.40 -15.25
CA GLY A 153 -3.98 -1.28 -15.83
C GLY A 153 -3.44 -2.21 -16.91
N ARG A 154 -4.36 -2.94 -17.56
CA ARG A 154 -4.05 -4.08 -18.47
C ARG A 154 -3.13 -3.74 -19.62
N ASP A 155 -3.27 -2.55 -20.17
CA ASP A 155 -2.51 -2.12 -21.33
C ASP A 155 -1.23 -1.37 -20.91
N GLY A 156 -0.86 -1.46 -19.62
CA GLY A 156 0.27 -0.75 -19.03
C GLY A 156 0.00 0.74 -18.79
N GLN A 157 -1.25 1.18 -18.90
CA GLN A 157 -1.62 2.56 -18.61
C GLN A 157 -1.40 2.87 -17.13
N LEU A 158 -0.76 4.01 -16.85
CA LEU A 158 -0.58 4.50 -15.49
C LEU A 158 -1.91 5.01 -14.93
N LEU A 159 -2.35 4.44 -13.82
CA LEU A 159 -3.58 4.82 -13.12
C LEU A 159 -3.29 5.72 -11.91
N LEU A 160 -2.22 5.42 -11.18
CA LEU A 160 -1.76 6.17 -10.02
C LEU A 160 -0.26 5.91 -9.82
N ALA A 161 0.52 6.93 -9.51
CA ALA A 161 1.88 6.75 -8.98
C ALA A 161 1.97 7.38 -7.59
N ALA A 162 2.84 6.85 -6.73
CA ALA A 162 3.07 7.43 -5.42
C ALA A 162 4.52 7.28 -4.96
N ASP A 163 5.10 8.34 -4.41
CA ASP A 163 6.35 8.27 -3.63
C ASP A 163 6.00 7.90 -2.19
N ILE A 164 6.38 6.68 -1.77
CA ILE A 164 6.07 6.14 -0.45
C ILE A 164 7.29 6.08 0.48
N VAL A 165 8.52 6.37 0.03
CA VAL A 165 9.70 6.24 0.92
C VAL A 165 10.03 7.50 1.69
N ARG A 166 9.25 8.58 1.52
CA ARG A 166 9.44 9.81 2.26
C ARG A 166 8.94 9.62 3.68
N GLU A 167 9.82 9.89 4.66
CA GLU A 167 9.47 9.78 6.07
C GLU A 167 8.20 10.59 6.39
N MET A 168 7.17 9.90 6.87
CA MET A 168 5.88 10.48 7.27
C MET A 168 5.10 11.21 6.17
N GLN A 169 5.42 11.01 4.88
CA GLN A 169 4.73 11.66 3.77
C GLN A 169 4.55 10.71 2.59
N ILE A 170 3.40 10.80 1.93
CA ILE A 170 3.17 10.15 0.63
C ILE A 170 2.87 11.25 -0.39
N GLU A 171 3.57 11.25 -1.52
CA GLU A 171 3.22 12.10 -2.67
C GLU A 171 2.48 11.27 -3.72
N VAL A 172 1.23 11.59 -4.02
CA VAL A 172 0.39 10.87 -4.98
C VAL A 172 0.26 11.67 -6.27
N PHE A 173 0.41 10.99 -7.41
CA PHE A 173 0.42 11.59 -8.74
C PHE A 173 -0.62 10.92 -9.65
N ASP A 174 -1.55 11.74 -10.17
CA ASP A 174 -2.49 11.33 -11.20
C ASP A 174 -1.92 11.52 -12.62
N PRO A 175 -2.30 10.66 -13.59
CA PRO A 175 -1.90 10.81 -14.99
C PRO A 175 -2.54 12.06 -15.63
N MET A 176 -1.74 12.97 -16.21
CA MET A 176 -2.25 14.24 -16.77
C MET A 176 -3.14 14.12 -18.02
N ARG A 177 -3.07 13.02 -18.78
CA ARG A 177 -3.60 12.94 -20.15
C ARG A 177 -4.66 11.87 -20.37
N GLN A 178 -5.14 11.23 -19.31
CA GLN A 178 -6.21 10.25 -19.38
C GLN A 178 -7.29 10.66 -18.39
N PRO A 179 -8.58 10.39 -18.69
CA PRO A 179 -9.61 10.59 -17.68
C PRO A 179 -9.17 9.85 -16.42
N LEU A 180 -9.27 10.55 -15.27
CA LEU A 180 -9.01 9.98 -13.96
C LEU A 180 -9.61 8.58 -13.91
N ALA A 181 -8.83 7.61 -13.42
CA ALA A 181 -9.38 6.36 -12.95
C ALA A 181 -10.67 6.66 -12.18
N ASN A 182 -11.74 5.89 -12.44
CA ASN A 182 -13.01 5.98 -11.71
C ASN A 182 -12.76 6.46 -10.26
N PRO A 183 -13.37 7.56 -9.77
CA PRO A 183 -13.04 8.12 -8.46
C PRO A 183 -13.06 7.07 -7.32
N SER A 184 -13.95 6.09 -7.42
CA SER A 184 -13.99 4.94 -6.52
C SER A 184 -12.72 4.08 -6.59
N LEU A 185 -12.24 3.76 -7.80
CA LEU A 185 -10.99 3.05 -8.01
C LEU A 185 -9.79 3.87 -7.50
N ARG A 186 -9.71 5.17 -7.82
CA ARG A 186 -8.61 6.01 -7.31
C ARG A 186 -8.51 5.96 -5.78
N ARG A 187 -9.65 6.05 -5.08
CA ARG A 187 -9.69 5.94 -3.61
C ARG A 187 -9.18 4.59 -3.11
N GLN A 188 -9.54 3.49 -3.76
CA GLN A 188 -9.02 2.17 -3.42
C GLN A 188 -7.49 2.08 -3.62
N LEU A 189 -6.98 2.62 -4.73
CA LEU A 189 -5.54 2.66 -5.01
C LEU A 189 -4.79 3.52 -3.98
N VAL A 190 -5.38 4.63 -3.51
CA VAL A 190 -4.82 5.45 -2.42
C VAL A 190 -4.80 4.68 -1.10
N LEU A 191 -5.88 3.99 -0.73
CA LEU A 191 -5.87 3.13 0.48
C LEU A 191 -4.79 2.05 0.40
N LEU A 192 -4.68 1.34 -0.73
CA LEU A 192 -3.62 0.34 -0.92
C LEU A 192 -2.22 0.96 -0.82
N THR A 193 -2.03 2.16 -1.35
CA THR A 193 -0.76 2.91 -1.26
C THR A 193 -0.42 3.25 0.19
N VAL A 194 -1.38 3.73 0.98
CA VAL A 194 -1.17 4.01 2.41
C VAL A 194 -0.90 2.72 3.19
N ALA A 195 -1.57 1.62 2.85
CA ALA A 195 -1.34 0.33 3.49
C ALA A 195 0.08 -0.21 3.21
N LEU A 196 0.57 -0.06 1.97
CA LEU A 196 1.95 -0.39 1.59
C LEU A 196 2.97 0.47 2.35
N HIS A 197 2.72 1.78 2.43
CA HIS A 197 3.57 2.69 3.19
C HIS A 197 3.61 2.33 4.68
N TRP A 198 2.46 2.00 5.29
CA TRP A 198 2.41 1.54 6.68
C TRP A 198 3.20 0.24 6.87
N TRP A 199 3.05 -0.72 5.94
CA TRP A 199 3.80 -1.96 5.96
C TRP A 199 5.33 -1.72 5.89
N GLU A 200 5.80 -0.77 5.07
CA GLU A 200 7.22 -0.35 5.08
C GLU A 200 7.69 0.10 6.47
N HIS A 201 6.94 0.97 7.14
CA HIS A 201 7.30 1.45 8.48
C HIS A 201 7.33 0.34 9.53
N THR A 202 6.53 -0.71 9.36
CA THR A 202 6.53 -1.85 10.29
C THR A 202 7.70 -2.81 10.11
N THR A 203 8.34 -2.80 8.93
CA THR A 203 9.42 -3.75 8.58
C THR A 203 10.84 -3.19 8.72
N GLN A 204 10.99 -1.90 9.02
CA GLN A 204 12.29 -1.19 9.05
C GLN A 204 13.02 -1.14 10.43
N ASP A 205 12.50 -1.78 11.48
CA ASP A 205 13.12 -1.86 12.83
C ASP A 205 13.53 -3.30 13.22
#